data_AF-A0A956Q9G0-F1
#
_entry.id   AF-A0A956Q9G0-F1
#
_cell.length_a   1.000
_cell.length_b   1.000
_cell.length_c   1.000
_cell.angle_alpha   90.00
_cell.angle_beta   90.00
_cell.angle_gamma   90.00
#
_symmetry.space_group_name_H-M   'P 1'
#
loop_
_entity.id
_entity.type
_entity.pdbx_description
1 polymer ?
#
loop_
_entity_poly.entity_id
_entity_poly.type
_entity_poly.pdbx_seq_one_letter_code
_entity_poly.pdbx_strand_id
1 'polypeptide(L)'
;MDPLEQLLQARRAEGAFDSSGDFTIELSRARAKLARFQLADPDYFVLKLLQAAVAGGATLGSFRFRLSYLRFLFALPDDSVLFDQDRLFEALALPGLCPPGAIRHLAISVTAGLTTHPVRVVWSTWRRGQLQQLEFDFKEPRGFVSSQRPNWASYDSCCYFRIERNLARSGFVIDPSRARRVIAQRCRFFPMSLELEGEPYVPLGPGGWLDGQDCLLQLVSPGGGLRLRGRAGGRQVEPGLFVGGRKFFSEICPAERWENCDLAVWLPLEPKGSSVFRLVNHGVSMDPVRFDTTPNGMLVVGDGTGLKTDLSEMGWAVDEAWQAYAREVEARVEEGLARLEPHLDGLARWGRLLPFANIDRVERVRQRFYGRPD
;
A
#
# COMPACT_ATOMS: atom_id res chain seq x y z
N MET A 1 -20.15 44.16 -33.20
CA MET A 1 -19.01 43.40 -32.64
C MET A 1 -19.12 43.45 -31.14
N ASP A 2 -18.89 42.33 -30.49
CA ASP A 2 -18.78 42.24 -29.03
C ASP A 2 -17.47 42.94 -28.57
N PRO A 3 -17.50 43.79 -27.52
CA PRO A 3 -16.28 44.31 -26.90
C PRO A 3 -15.24 43.24 -26.53
N LEU A 4 -15.68 42.03 -26.18
CA LEU A 4 -14.79 40.89 -25.91
C LEU A 4 -14.05 40.42 -27.17
N GLU A 5 -14.74 40.32 -28.31
CA GLU A 5 -14.09 39.98 -29.59
C GLU A 5 -13.06 41.04 -29.99
N GLN A 6 -13.37 42.33 -29.82
CA GLN A 6 -12.44 43.41 -30.13
C GLN A 6 -11.19 43.36 -29.23
N LEU A 7 -11.36 43.08 -27.93
CA LEU A 7 -10.25 42.90 -27.00
C LEU A 7 -9.38 41.70 -27.40
N LEU A 8 -10.00 40.54 -27.70
CA LEU A 8 -9.28 39.33 -28.11
C LEU A 8 -8.56 39.51 -29.46
N GLN A 9 -9.15 40.25 -30.39
CA GLN A 9 -8.56 40.51 -31.70
C GLN A 9 -7.38 41.50 -31.61
N ALA A 10 -7.48 42.54 -30.75
CA ALA A 10 -6.36 43.41 -30.43
C ALA A 10 -5.19 42.64 -29.78
N ARG A 11 -5.47 41.79 -28.77
CA ARG A 11 -4.44 40.97 -28.12
C ARG A 11 -3.80 39.93 -29.04
N ARG A 12 -4.53 39.40 -30.02
CA ARG A 12 -3.95 38.53 -31.06
C ARG A 12 -3.02 39.29 -32.00
N ALA A 13 -3.30 40.55 -32.31
CA ALA A 13 -2.43 41.39 -33.16
C ALA A 13 -1.13 41.81 -32.46
N GLU A 14 -1.13 41.91 -31.12
CA GLU A 14 0.07 42.17 -30.30
C GLU A 14 0.96 40.92 -30.15
N GLY A 15 0.41 39.72 -30.31
CA GLY A 15 1.13 38.45 -30.18
C GLY A 15 1.93 38.08 -31.42
N ALA A 16 3.12 38.65 -31.59
CA ALA A 16 4.07 38.19 -32.60
C ALA A 16 4.54 36.75 -32.31
N PHE A 17 4.51 35.89 -33.32
CA PHE A 17 5.06 34.54 -33.25
C PHE A 17 6.59 34.60 -33.20
N ASP A 18 7.15 34.35 -32.03
CA ASP A 18 8.59 34.50 -31.74
C ASP A 18 9.43 33.30 -32.23
N SER A 19 8.95 32.06 -32.01
CA SER A 19 9.57 30.85 -32.55
C SER A 19 8.68 29.61 -32.48
N SER A 20 8.98 28.60 -33.31
CA SER A 20 8.58 27.21 -33.11
C SER A 20 9.80 26.36 -32.75
N GLY A 21 9.62 25.43 -31.81
CA GLY A 21 10.58 24.38 -31.53
C GLY A 21 9.95 23.28 -30.68
N ASP A 22 10.52 22.08 -30.75
CA ASP A 22 10.08 20.96 -29.92
C ASP A 22 10.65 21.07 -28.51
N PHE A 23 9.81 20.87 -27.49
CA PHE A 23 10.22 20.81 -26.09
C PHE A 23 11.12 19.59 -25.84
N THR A 24 12.43 19.79 -25.99
CA THR A 24 13.43 18.74 -25.75
C THR A 24 13.65 18.58 -24.24
N ILE A 25 13.36 17.39 -23.70
CA ILE A 25 13.56 17.08 -22.28
C ILE A 25 14.95 16.46 -22.08
N GLU A 26 15.77 17.09 -21.23
CA GLU A 26 17.03 16.50 -20.78
C GLU A 26 16.74 15.31 -19.83
N LEU A 27 16.62 14.11 -20.39
CA LEU A 27 16.16 12.89 -19.70
C LEU A 27 16.94 12.57 -18.43
N SER A 28 18.24 12.88 -18.38
CA SER A 28 19.08 12.70 -17.17
C SER A 28 18.60 13.56 -16.01
N ARG A 29 18.31 14.86 -16.24
CA ARG A 29 17.75 15.77 -15.23
C ARG A 29 16.31 15.41 -14.89
N ALA A 30 15.51 14.99 -15.87
CA ALA A 30 14.15 14.53 -15.62
C ALA A 30 14.14 13.31 -14.69
N ARG A 31 15.00 12.30 -14.94
CA ARG A 31 15.18 11.14 -14.05
C ARG A 31 15.66 11.54 -12.66
N ALA A 32 16.67 12.41 -12.55
CA ALA A 32 17.17 12.87 -11.25
C ALA A 32 16.11 13.64 -10.44
N LYS A 33 15.27 14.44 -11.11
CA LYS A 33 14.15 15.16 -10.49
C LYS A 33 13.03 14.20 -10.08
N LEU A 34 12.64 13.28 -10.96
CA LEU A 34 11.64 12.25 -10.64
C LEU A 34 12.09 11.43 -9.43
N ALA A 35 13.31 10.90 -9.44
CA ALA A 35 13.86 10.14 -8.32
C ALA A 35 13.71 10.86 -6.97
N ARG A 36 14.00 12.17 -6.93
CA ARG A 36 13.92 12.98 -5.70
C ARG A 36 12.49 13.29 -5.23
N PHE A 37 11.50 13.30 -6.11
CA PHE A 37 10.15 13.81 -5.83
C PHE A 37 9.00 12.82 -6.13
N GLN A 38 9.29 11.61 -6.60
CA GLN A 38 8.30 10.58 -6.96
C GLN A 38 7.70 9.84 -5.75
N LEU A 39 8.32 9.95 -4.57
CA LEU A 39 7.77 9.46 -3.30
C LEU A 39 7.80 10.59 -2.28
N ALA A 40 6.72 10.73 -1.50
CA ALA A 40 6.65 11.72 -0.41
C ALA A 40 7.68 11.46 0.71
N ASP A 41 8.02 10.20 0.93
CA ASP A 41 9.09 9.76 1.84
C ASP A 41 10.03 8.83 1.07
N PRO A 42 11.35 9.10 0.99
CA PRO A 42 12.31 8.22 0.34
C PRO A 42 12.23 6.76 0.81
N ASP A 43 11.93 6.52 2.10
CA ASP A 43 11.85 5.16 2.66
C ASP A 43 10.64 4.36 2.15
N TYR A 44 9.69 4.99 1.46
CA TYR A 44 8.56 4.27 0.84
C TYR A 44 8.98 3.40 -0.36
N PHE A 45 10.24 3.45 -0.80
CA PHE A 45 10.75 2.51 -1.81
C PHE A 45 10.57 1.04 -1.39
N VAL A 46 10.65 0.72 -0.09
CA VAL A 46 10.43 -0.65 0.43
C VAL A 46 8.96 -1.09 0.27
N LEU A 47 8.02 -0.15 0.33
CA LEU A 47 6.61 -0.43 0.03
C LEU A 47 6.42 -0.71 -1.45
N LYS A 48 7.12 0.03 -2.33
CA LYS A 48 7.08 -0.20 -3.78
C LYS A 48 7.69 -1.55 -4.17
N LEU A 49 8.72 -2.04 -3.46
CA LEU A 49 9.17 -3.45 -3.61
C LEU A 49 8.08 -4.46 -3.25
N LEU A 50 7.35 -4.22 -2.16
CA LEU A 50 6.28 -5.10 -1.71
C LEU A 50 5.06 -5.06 -2.65
N GLN A 51 4.66 -3.89 -3.15
CA GLN A 51 3.64 -3.75 -4.20
C GLN A 51 4.08 -4.46 -5.48
N ALA A 52 5.35 -4.35 -5.88
CA ALA A 52 5.87 -5.07 -7.02
C ALA A 52 5.75 -6.59 -6.84
N ALA A 53 6.16 -7.12 -5.69
CA ALA A 53 6.05 -8.55 -5.38
C ALA A 53 4.59 -9.04 -5.42
N VAL A 54 3.66 -8.35 -4.74
CA VAL A 54 2.24 -8.73 -4.72
C VAL A 54 1.60 -8.62 -6.11
N ALA A 55 1.82 -7.52 -6.84
CA ALA A 55 1.37 -7.38 -8.24
C ALA A 55 2.03 -8.41 -9.18
N GLY A 56 3.15 -9.00 -8.76
CA GLY A 56 3.87 -10.06 -9.42
C GLY A 56 3.33 -11.48 -9.18
N GLY A 57 2.34 -11.62 -8.29
CA GLY A 57 1.80 -12.92 -7.83
C GLY A 57 2.65 -13.60 -6.76
N ALA A 58 3.54 -12.87 -6.07
CA ALA A 58 4.40 -13.45 -5.05
C ALA A 58 3.62 -13.87 -3.79
N THR A 59 3.88 -15.09 -3.30
CA THR A 59 3.26 -15.67 -2.09
C THR A 59 4.16 -15.62 -0.86
N LEU A 60 5.47 -15.43 -1.06
CA LEU A 60 6.48 -15.35 0.01
C LEU A 60 7.58 -14.34 -0.35
N GLY A 61 8.02 -13.55 0.64
CA GLY A 61 9.25 -12.76 0.55
C GLY A 61 9.96 -12.52 1.88
N SER A 62 11.22 -12.09 1.81
CA SER A 62 12.11 -11.90 2.97
C SER A 62 12.98 -10.64 2.80
N PHE A 63 12.87 -9.70 3.74
CA PHE A 63 13.80 -8.58 3.85
C PHE A 63 14.92 -8.90 4.84
N ARG A 64 16.15 -8.51 4.49
CA ARG A 64 17.25 -8.34 5.46
C ARG A 64 17.89 -6.96 5.26
N PHE A 65 18.04 -6.24 6.36
CA PHE A 65 18.62 -4.91 6.50
C PHE A 65 19.97 -5.02 7.21
N ARG A 66 21.02 -4.46 6.63
CA ARG A 66 22.36 -4.32 7.23
C ARG A 66 22.81 -2.88 7.00
N LEU A 67 23.75 -2.41 7.82
CA LEU A 67 24.31 -1.05 7.67
C LEU A 67 24.82 -0.77 6.24
N SER A 68 25.44 -1.79 5.62
CA SER A 68 26.00 -1.71 4.26
C SER A 68 25.04 -2.12 3.13
N TYR A 69 23.91 -2.77 3.41
CA TYR A 69 22.95 -3.14 2.36
C TYR A 69 21.53 -3.42 2.85
N LEU A 70 20.54 -3.16 1.99
CA LEU A 70 19.23 -3.81 2.06
C LEU A 70 19.20 -4.93 1.02
N ARG A 71 18.60 -6.08 1.36
CA ARG A 71 18.17 -7.09 0.38
C ARG A 71 16.71 -7.45 0.59
N PHE A 72 16.01 -7.70 -0.52
CA PHE A 72 14.67 -8.25 -0.57
C PHE A 72 14.67 -9.41 -1.56
N LEU A 73 14.09 -10.53 -1.17
CA LEU A 73 13.90 -11.70 -2.04
C LEU A 73 12.41 -12.06 -2.00
N PHE A 74 11.83 -12.41 -3.14
CA PHE A 74 10.46 -12.92 -3.21
C PHE A 74 10.32 -14.04 -4.24
N ALA A 75 9.54 -15.06 -3.87
CA ALA A 75 9.21 -16.19 -4.73
C ALA A 75 8.13 -15.77 -5.75
N LEU A 76 8.16 -16.35 -6.94
CA LEU A 76 7.19 -16.10 -8.01
C LEU A 76 6.54 -17.40 -8.49
N PRO A 77 5.34 -17.33 -9.09
CA PRO A 77 4.79 -18.43 -9.89
C PRO A 77 5.74 -18.81 -11.04
N ASP A 78 5.80 -20.11 -11.37
CA ASP A 78 6.75 -20.66 -12.37
C ASP A 78 6.43 -20.32 -13.84
N ASP A 79 5.26 -19.74 -14.07
CA ASP A 79 4.78 -19.18 -15.32
C ASP A 79 4.80 -17.64 -15.34
N SER A 80 5.19 -16.98 -14.24
CA SER A 80 5.26 -15.53 -14.16
C SER A 80 6.28 -14.97 -15.16
N VAL A 81 5.81 -14.24 -16.17
CA VAL A 81 6.62 -13.50 -17.15
C VAL A 81 6.64 -11.98 -16.87
N LEU A 82 6.09 -11.54 -15.73
CA LEU A 82 5.86 -10.11 -15.45
C LEU A 82 7.16 -9.32 -15.32
N PHE A 83 8.13 -9.88 -14.59
CA PHE A 83 9.46 -9.31 -14.40
C PHE A 83 10.38 -9.62 -15.57
N ASP A 84 10.31 -8.82 -16.61
CA ASP A 84 11.21 -8.88 -17.77
C ASP A 84 12.23 -7.73 -17.75
N GLN A 85 13.43 -7.98 -18.28
CA GLN A 85 14.54 -7.04 -18.25
C GLN A 85 14.27 -5.81 -19.11
N ASP A 86 13.76 -6.01 -20.33
CA ASP A 86 13.55 -4.93 -21.30
C ASP A 86 12.36 -4.06 -20.88
N ARG A 87 11.29 -4.68 -20.36
CA ARG A 87 10.18 -3.96 -19.73
C ARG A 87 10.61 -3.10 -18.53
N LEU A 88 11.55 -3.57 -17.72
CA LEU A 88 12.09 -2.78 -16.61
C LEU A 88 12.95 -1.62 -17.13
N PHE A 89 13.73 -1.81 -18.19
CA PHE A 89 14.45 -0.73 -18.86
C PHE A 89 13.51 0.34 -19.42
N GLU A 90 12.46 -0.06 -20.13
CA GLU A 90 11.42 0.85 -20.65
C GLU A 90 10.76 1.65 -19.53
N ALA A 91 10.37 0.99 -18.43
CA ALA A 91 9.73 1.62 -17.28
C ALA A 91 10.66 2.59 -16.53
N LEU A 92 11.96 2.32 -16.47
CA LEU A 92 12.96 3.23 -15.92
C LEU A 92 13.28 4.40 -16.87
N ALA A 93 13.18 4.17 -18.18
CA ALA A 93 13.40 5.19 -19.19
C ALA A 93 12.24 6.17 -19.29
N LEU A 94 11.01 5.68 -19.21
CA LEU A 94 9.75 6.41 -19.44
C LEU A 94 8.71 6.13 -18.33
N PRO A 95 8.95 6.53 -17.06
CA PRO A 95 8.10 6.13 -15.93
C PRO A 95 6.61 6.49 -16.05
N GLY A 96 6.30 7.61 -16.72
CA GLY A 96 4.93 8.06 -16.94
C GLY A 96 4.15 7.29 -18.02
N LEU A 97 4.82 6.47 -18.83
CA LEU A 97 4.19 5.63 -19.86
C LEU A 97 4.05 4.16 -19.43
N CYS A 98 4.68 3.77 -18.32
CA CYS A 98 4.53 2.42 -17.78
C CYS A 98 3.11 2.22 -17.21
N PRO A 99 2.36 1.19 -17.67
CA PRO A 99 1.04 0.90 -17.10
C PRO A 99 1.14 0.49 -15.62
N PRO A 100 0.05 0.63 -14.84
CA PRO A 100 -0.02 0.12 -13.46
C PRO A 100 0.35 -1.37 -13.36
N GLY A 101 1.01 -1.75 -12.27
CA GLY A 101 1.38 -3.15 -11.99
C GLY A 101 2.85 -3.33 -11.56
N ALA A 102 3.29 -4.60 -11.56
CA ALA A 102 4.53 -5.04 -10.93
C ALA A 102 5.80 -4.30 -11.41
N ILE A 103 5.96 -4.15 -12.72
CA ILE A 103 7.11 -3.46 -13.33
C ILE A 103 7.14 -1.98 -12.95
N ARG A 104 6.00 -1.27 -12.95
CA ARG A 104 5.95 0.14 -12.54
C ARG A 104 6.37 0.30 -11.08
N HIS A 105 5.84 -0.53 -10.18
CA HIS A 105 6.24 -0.49 -8.78
C HIS A 105 7.74 -0.78 -8.57
N LEU A 106 8.30 -1.74 -9.31
CA LEU A 106 9.72 -2.03 -9.27
C LEU A 106 10.56 -0.86 -9.82
N ALA A 107 10.17 -0.26 -10.94
CA ALA A 107 10.87 0.89 -11.53
C ALA A 107 10.87 2.12 -10.61
N ILE A 108 9.74 2.41 -9.97
CA ILE A 108 9.63 3.44 -8.92
C ILE A 108 10.57 3.11 -7.76
N SER A 109 10.59 1.85 -7.30
CA SER A 109 11.44 1.43 -6.18
C SER A 109 12.95 1.51 -6.50
N VAL A 110 13.37 1.11 -7.69
CA VAL A 110 14.75 1.26 -8.17
C VAL A 110 15.12 2.74 -8.20
N THR A 111 14.25 3.56 -8.78
CA THR A 111 14.49 4.99 -9.00
C THR A 111 14.55 5.78 -7.68
N ALA A 112 13.64 5.52 -6.73
CA ALA A 112 13.72 6.05 -5.37
C ALA A 112 14.90 5.45 -4.58
N GLY A 113 15.20 4.16 -4.75
CA GLY A 113 16.35 3.50 -4.14
C GLY A 113 17.69 4.17 -4.52
N LEU A 114 17.81 4.65 -5.75
CA LEU A 114 18.97 5.40 -6.23
C LEU A 114 19.12 6.77 -5.53
N THR A 115 18.06 7.41 -5.02
CA THR A 115 18.23 8.66 -4.23
C THR A 115 18.82 8.43 -2.85
N THR A 116 18.86 7.19 -2.37
CA THR A 116 19.50 6.85 -1.08
C THR A 116 21.04 6.90 -1.14
N HIS A 117 21.59 7.34 -2.27
CA HIS A 117 23.01 7.35 -2.64
C HIS A 117 23.73 5.99 -2.46
N PRO A 118 23.22 4.92 -3.08
CA PRO A 118 23.87 3.61 -3.06
C PRO A 118 25.16 3.60 -3.88
N VAL A 119 26.04 2.65 -3.58
CA VAL A 119 27.14 2.27 -4.50
C VAL A 119 26.57 1.56 -5.71
N ARG A 120 25.55 0.74 -5.48
CA ARG A 120 25.06 -0.27 -6.40
C ARG A 120 23.61 -0.61 -6.06
N VAL A 121 22.74 -0.64 -7.05
CA VAL A 121 21.46 -1.34 -6.96
C VAL A 121 21.56 -2.55 -7.86
N VAL A 122 21.19 -3.73 -7.37
CA VAL A 122 21.15 -4.97 -8.15
C VAL A 122 19.72 -5.49 -8.11
N TRP A 123 19.17 -5.77 -9.28
CA TRP A 123 17.95 -6.55 -9.44
C TRP A 123 18.28 -7.80 -10.23
N SER A 124 17.77 -8.95 -9.82
CA SER A 124 17.96 -10.21 -10.52
C SER A 124 16.68 -11.04 -10.52
N THR A 125 16.44 -11.77 -11.60
CA THR A 125 15.40 -12.81 -11.66
C THR A 125 16.07 -14.15 -11.92
N TRP A 126 15.80 -15.12 -11.07
CA TRP A 126 16.10 -16.52 -11.35
C TRP A 126 14.82 -17.22 -11.81
N ARG A 127 14.84 -17.84 -12.99
CA ARG A 127 13.72 -18.61 -13.54
C ARG A 127 14.24 -19.79 -14.35
N ARG A 128 13.73 -21.00 -14.10
CA ARG A 128 13.94 -22.20 -14.95
C ARG A 128 15.40 -22.47 -15.34
N GLY A 129 16.35 -22.24 -14.43
CA GLY A 129 17.78 -22.44 -14.70
C GLY A 129 18.52 -21.23 -15.29
N GLN A 130 17.86 -20.08 -15.48
CA GLN A 130 18.46 -18.86 -16.00
C GLN A 130 18.39 -17.71 -14.99
N LEU A 131 19.51 -17.03 -14.83
CA LEU A 131 19.67 -15.77 -14.10
C LEU A 131 19.72 -14.62 -15.10
N GLN A 132 18.76 -13.71 -15.02
CA GLN A 132 18.89 -12.36 -15.56
C GLN A 132 19.23 -11.41 -14.42
N GLN A 133 20.11 -10.45 -14.64
CA GLN A 133 20.53 -9.47 -13.64
C GLN A 133 20.76 -8.10 -14.27
N LEU A 134 20.18 -7.07 -13.67
CA LEU A 134 20.54 -5.68 -13.89
C LEU A 134 21.30 -5.14 -12.69
N GLU A 135 22.37 -4.43 -12.99
CA GLU A 135 23.15 -3.64 -12.04
C GLU A 135 23.05 -2.18 -12.43
N PHE A 136 22.64 -1.34 -11.49
CA PHE A 136 22.56 0.11 -11.64
C PHE A 136 23.67 0.73 -10.80
N ASP A 137 24.68 1.29 -11.47
CA ASP A 137 25.56 2.29 -10.89
C ASP A 137 24.99 3.71 -11.16
N PHE A 138 25.55 4.73 -10.52
CA PHE A 138 25.07 6.12 -10.66
C PHE A 138 25.24 6.73 -12.06
N LYS A 139 25.94 6.05 -12.97
CA LYS A 139 26.22 6.52 -14.33
C LYS A 139 25.30 5.81 -15.32
N GLU A 140 25.36 4.48 -15.38
CA GLU A 140 24.64 3.70 -16.39
C GLU A 140 24.21 2.31 -15.86
N PRO A 141 23.02 1.82 -16.26
CA PRO A 141 22.61 0.46 -15.99
C PRO A 141 23.37 -0.55 -16.87
N ARG A 142 23.69 -1.72 -16.30
CA ARG A 142 24.41 -2.81 -16.97
C ARG A 142 23.64 -4.11 -16.80
N GLY A 143 23.34 -4.78 -17.91
CA GLY A 143 22.72 -6.10 -17.92
C GLY A 143 23.72 -7.24 -17.97
N PHE A 144 23.37 -8.36 -17.34
CA PHE A 144 24.13 -9.60 -17.32
C PHE A 144 23.19 -10.81 -17.27
N VAL A 145 23.53 -11.87 -18.01
CA VAL A 145 22.77 -13.12 -18.04
C VAL A 145 23.71 -14.29 -17.75
N SER A 146 23.26 -15.25 -16.94
CA SER A 146 24.03 -16.44 -16.54
C SER A 146 23.14 -17.66 -16.37
N SER A 147 23.68 -18.85 -16.56
CA SER A 147 23.03 -20.13 -16.24
C SER A 147 23.39 -20.67 -14.85
N GLN A 148 24.26 -19.99 -14.10
CA GLN A 148 24.66 -20.42 -12.75
C GLN A 148 23.59 -20.04 -11.73
N ARG A 149 23.05 -21.04 -11.01
CA ARG A 149 22.08 -20.81 -9.91
C ARG A 149 22.76 -20.03 -8.79
N PRO A 150 22.30 -18.81 -8.45
CA PRO A 150 22.88 -18.06 -7.37
C PRO A 150 22.50 -18.68 -6.02
N ASN A 151 23.39 -18.56 -5.03
CA ASN A 151 23.20 -19.15 -3.71
C ASN A 151 21.99 -18.64 -2.91
N TRP A 152 21.38 -17.52 -3.33
CA TRP A 152 20.14 -16.99 -2.77
C TRP A 152 18.87 -17.55 -3.42
N ALA A 153 18.96 -18.20 -4.60
CA ALA A 153 17.78 -18.72 -5.30
C ALA A 153 17.31 -20.05 -4.70
N SER A 154 16.54 -19.96 -3.62
CA SER A 154 15.87 -21.10 -2.98
C SER A 154 14.68 -21.65 -3.77
N TYR A 155 14.16 -20.90 -4.73
CA TYR A 155 12.98 -21.24 -5.55
C TYR A 155 13.36 -21.35 -7.03
N ASP A 156 12.59 -22.10 -7.81
CA ASP A 156 12.84 -22.25 -9.25
C ASP A 156 12.44 -21.00 -10.06
N SER A 157 11.57 -20.17 -9.47
CA SER A 157 11.23 -18.82 -9.92
C SER A 157 11.25 -17.83 -8.75
N CYS A 158 12.17 -16.86 -8.76
CA CYS A 158 12.25 -15.81 -7.74
C CYS A 158 12.92 -14.52 -8.24
N CYS A 159 12.56 -13.41 -7.59
CA CYS A 159 13.23 -12.12 -7.75
C CYS A 159 14.10 -11.80 -6.54
N TYR A 160 15.22 -11.13 -6.81
CA TYR A 160 16.16 -10.63 -5.84
C TYR A 160 16.40 -9.14 -6.10
N PHE A 161 16.41 -8.35 -5.03
CA PHE A 161 16.71 -6.93 -5.07
C PHE A 161 17.69 -6.60 -3.96
N ARG A 162 18.74 -5.84 -4.27
CA ARG A 162 19.77 -5.42 -3.33
C ARG A 162 20.14 -3.96 -3.55
N ILE A 163 20.24 -3.20 -2.47
CA ILE A 163 20.85 -1.87 -2.46
C ILE A 163 22.11 -1.95 -1.59
N GLU A 164 23.29 -1.74 -2.18
CA GLU A 164 24.57 -1.68 -1.46
C GLU A 164 24.99 -0.22 -1.25
N ARG A 165 25.63 0.08 -0.12
CA ARG A 165 25.86 1.45 0.36
C ARG A 165 27.33 1.71 0.63
N ASN A 166 27.75 2.97 0.45
CA ASN A 166 29.09 3.40 0.82
C ASN A 166 29.04 3.99 2.23
N LEU A 167 29.44 3.20 3.23
CA LEU A 167 29.51 3.63 4.63
C LEU A 167 30.39 4.88 4.83
N ALA A 168 31.32 5.17 3.92
CA ALA A 168 32.21 6.33 3.99
C ALA A 168 31.71 7.57 3.20
N ARG A 169 30.57 7.51 2.49
CA ARG A 169 30.09 8.63 1.64
C ARG A 169 28.62 9.04 1.78
N SER A 170 27.74 8.20 2.35
CA SER A 170 26.30 8.53 2.45
C SER A 170 25.91 9.05 3.84
N GLY A 171 25.49 10.31 3.94
CA GLY A 171 24.83 10.84 5.14
C GLY A 171 23.39 10.31 5.37
N PHE A 172 22.82 9.63 4.36
CA PHE A 172 21.50 9.01 4.44
C PHE A 172 21.62 7.53 4.83
N VAL A 173 21.05 7.12 5.95
CA VAL A 173 21.04 5.72 6.44
C VAL A 173 19.68 5.08 6.12
N ILE A 174 19.66 3.89 5.51
CA ILE A 174 18.46 3.03 5.55
C ILE A 174 18.36 2.59 7.00
N ASP A 175 17.53 3.27 7.78
CA ASP A 175 17.24 2.87 9.15
C ASP A 175 16.33 1.63 9.10
N PRO A 176 16.81 0.44 9.55
CA PRO A 176 15.98 -0.76 9.59
C PRO A 176 14.72 -0.56 10.44
N SER A 177 14.80 0.30 11.46
CA SER A 177 13.71 0.63 12.37
C SER A 177 12.62 1.44 11.67
N ARG A 178 12.99 2.44 10.86
CA ARG A 178 12.07 3.22 10.03
C ARG A 178 11.45 2.37 8.92
N ALA A 179 12.23 1.57 8.20
CA ALA A 179 11.70 0.65 7.20
C ALA A 179 10.70 -0.36 7.80
N ARG A 180 11.04 -0.98 8.94
CA ARG A 180 10.13 -1.85 9.70
C ARG A 180 8.87 -1.12 10.17
N ARG A 181 8.98 0.13 10.64
CA ARG A 181 7.83 0.96 11.05
C ARG A 181 6.89 1.26 9.87
N VAL A 182 7.46 1.64 8.73
CA VAL A 182 6.72 1.92 7.49
C VAL A 182 5.97 0.67 7.01
N ILE A 183 6.64 -0.49 6.96
CA ILE A 183 6.00 -1.78 6.66
C ILE A 183 4.90 -2.10 7.69
N ALA A 184 5.18 -1.97 8.99
CA ALA A 184 4.20 -2.24 10.05
C ALA A 184 2.95 -1.35 9.99
N GLN A 185 3.11 -0.08 9.58
CA GLN A 185 2.01 0.87 9.41
C GLN A 185 1.18 0.59 8.16
N ARG A 186 1.82 0.26 7.03
CA ARG A 186 1.20 0.26 5.70
C ARG A 186 0.82 -1.14 5.19
N CYS A 187 1.57 -2.19 5.54
CA CYS A 187 1.40 -3.56 5.04
C CYS A 187 0.49 -4.40 5.95
N ARG A 188 -0.61 -3.82 6.44
CA ARG A 188 -1.52 -4.48 7.40
C ARG A 188 -2.49 -5.46 6.76
N PHE A 189 -2.76 -5.27 5.47
CA PHE A 189 -3.63 -6.08 4.63
C PHE A 189 -2.80 -6.82 3.57
N PHE A 190 -1.57 -7.16 3.93
CA PHE A 190 -0.58 -7.68 3.00
C PHE A 190 -0.83 -9.18 2.76
N PRO A 191 -1.12 -9.61 1.51
CA PRO A 191 -1.56 -10.99 1.22
C PRO A 191 -0.40 -11.99 1.14
N MET A 192 0.83 -11.51 1.07
CA MET A 192 2.04 -12.32 0.92
C MET A 192 2.65 -12.62 2.30
N SER A 193 3.10 -13.86 2.52
CA SER A 193 3.92 -14.18 3.69
C SER A 193 5.22 -13.39 3.64
N LEU A 194 5.56 -12.68 4.71
CA LEU A 194 6.72 -11.80 4.76
C LEU A 194 7.62 -12.17 5.94
N GLU A 195 8.93 -12.24 5.73
CA GLU A 195 9.93 -12.27 6.80
C GLU A 195 10.64 -10.91 6.92
N LEU A 196 10.90 -10.46 8.16
CA LEU A 196 11.71 -9.27 8.44
C LEU A 196 12.85 -9.65 9.38
N GLU A 197 14.07 -9.76 8.86
CA GLU A 197 15.23 -10.36 9.54
C GLU A 197 15.19 -11.87 9.75
N GLY A 198 14.23 -12.57 9.15
CA GLY A 198 14.02 -14.01 9.34
C GLY A 198 13.01 -14.34 10.43
N GLU A 199 12.51 -13.33 11.13
CA GLU A 199 11.30 -13.44 11.92
C GLU A 199 10.08 -13.29 10.98
N PRO A 200 9.07 -14.17 11.07
CA PRO A 200 7.80 -13.99 10.37
C PRO A 200 7.14 -12.67 10.76
N TYR A 201 6.84 -11.83 9.76
CA TYR A 201 6.06 -10.63 9.96
C TYR A 201 4.58 -10.99 10.02
N VAL A 202 4.04 -10.99 11.23
CA VAL A 202 2.61 -11.03 11.47
C VAL A 202 2.08 -9.59 11.40
N PRO A 203 1.25 -9.22 10.41
CA PRO A 203 0.68 -7.88 10.36
C PRO A 203 -0.15 -7.61 11.62
N LEU A 204 0.04 -6.45 12.22
CA LEU A 204 -0.83 -5.97 13.30
C LEU A 204 -2.23 -5.77 12.71
N GLY A 205 -3.13 -6.72 12.96
CA GLY A 205 -4.48 -6.73 12.41
C GLY A 205 -5.27 -5.43 12.65
N PRO A 206 -6.47 -5.30 12.04
CA PRO A 206 -7.18 -4.01 11.92
C PRO A 206 -7.36 -3.24 13.23
N GLY A 207 -7.49 -3.94 14.37
CA GLY A 207 -7.57 -3.35 15.71
C GLY A 207 -6.42 -2.43 16.14
N GLY A 208 -5.29 -2.37 15.42
CA GLY A 208 -4.24 -1.39 15.66
C GLY A 208 -4.31 -0.12 14.80
N TRP A 209 -5.34 0.05 13.96
CA TRP A 209 -5.71 1.34 13.34
C TRP A 209 -6.69 2.14 14.20
N LEU A 210 -7.37 1.43 15.10
CA LEU A 210 -8.47 1.90 15.91
C LEU A 210 -7.88 2.24 17.28
N ASP A 211 -7.18 3.38 17.36
CA ASP A 211 -6.38 3.80 18.53
C ASP A 211 -7.23 3.87 19.82
N GLY A 212 -7.33 2.75 20.52
CA GLY A 212 -8.21 2.58 21.69
C GLY A 212 -9.71 2.58 21.38
N GLN A 213 -10.12 2.52 20.11
CA GLN A 213 -11.54 2.43 19.74
C GLN A 213 -12.00 0.98 19.66
N ASP A 214 -12.82 0.57 20.63
CA ASP A 214 -13.53 -0.71 20.57
C ASP A 214 -14.44 -0.72 19.33
N CYS A 215 -14.18 -1.65 18.41
CA CYS A 215 -14.98 -1.84 17.21
C CYS A 215 -16.02 -2.95 17.41
N LEU A 216 -17.24 -2.65 16.99
CA LEU A 216 -18.40 -3.54 17.14
C LEU A 216 -18.54 -4.53 15.98
N LEU A 217 -18.12 -4.14 14.79
CA LEU A 217 -18.61 -4.71 13.53
C LEU A 217 -17.53 -4.72 12.45
N GLN A 218 -17.50 -5.79 11.65
CA GLN A 218 -16.67 -5.89 10.44
C GLN A 218 -17.56 -6.38 9.29
N LEU A 219 -17.94 -5.50 8.36
CA LEU A 219 -18.55 -5.95 7.09
C LEU A 219 -17.46 -6.54 6.19
N VAL A 220 -17.84 -7.51 5.35
CA VAL A 220 -16.99 -8.10 4.30
C VAL A 220 -17.92 -8.52 3.14
N SER A 221 -17.60 -8.11 1.92
CA SER A 221 -18.26 -8.51 0.66
C SER A 221 -17.16 -9.03 -0.29
N PRO A 222 -17.35 -10.06 -1.14
CA PRO A 222 -18.59 -10.49 -1.81
C PRO A 222 -18.93 -11.99 -1.67
N GLY A 223 -20.21 -12.32 -1.85
CA GLY A 223 -20.72 -13.70 -1.89
C GLY A 223 -20.76 -14.47 -0.57
N GLY A 224 -20.24 -13.90 0.53
CA GLY A 224 -20.28 -14.47 1.88
C GLY A 224 -21.12 -13.61 2.84
N GLY A 225 -21.84 -14.27 3.76
CA GLY A 225 -22.74 -13.60 4.71
C GLY A 225 -22.06 -12.67 5.72
N LEU A 226 -22.87 -11.79 6.32
CA LEU A 226 -22.49 -10.82 7.35
C LEU A 226 -21.78 -11.52 8.53
N ARG A 227 -20.61 -11.00 8.95
CA ARG A 227 -19.82 -11.56 10.07
C ARG A 227 -19.50 -10.49 11.11
N LEU A 228 -20.29 -10.42 12.17
CA LEU A 228 -19.96 -9.58 13.32
C LEU A 228 -18.64 -10.06 13.97
N ARG A 229 -17.70 -9.14 14.21
CA ARG A 229 -16.48 -9.36 14.99
C ARG A 229 -16.23 -8.16 15.91
N GLY A 230 -16.27 -8.40 17.21
CA GLY A 230 -16.10 -7.39 18.25
C GLY A 230 -14.84 -7.68 19.06
N ARG A 231 -14.09 -6.63 19.40
CA ARG A 231 -12.96 -6.75 20.31
C ARG A 231 -13.06 -5.63 21.34
N ALA A 232 -13.29 -6.02 22.59
CA ALA A 232 -13.39 -5.11 23.73
C ALA A 232 -12.29 -5.42 24.75
N GLY A 233 -11.50 -4.42 25.13
CA GLY A 233 -10.52 -4.56 26.22
C GLY A 233 -9.45 -5.66 26.03
N GLY A 234 -9.02 -5.91 24.80
CA GLY A 234 -7.91 -6.83 24.47
C GLY A 234 -8.28 -8.31 24.37
N ARG A 235 -9.38 -8.76 24.99
CA ARG A 235 -9.94 -10.11 24.78
C ARG A 235 -10.72 -10.16 23.46
N GLN A 236 -10.61 -11.28 22.77
CA GLN A 236 -11.47 -11.60 21.63
C GLN A 236 -12.84 -11.99 22.17
N VAL A 237 -13.88 -11.27 21.74
CA VAL A 237 -15.28 -11.61 22.06
C VAL A 237 -15.88 -12.17 20.78
N GLU A 238 -16.37 -13.40 20.81
CA GLU A 238 -17.14 -13.92 19.67
C GLU A 238 -18.52 -13.25 19.63
N PRO A 239 -18.91 -12.61 18.52
CA PRO A 239 -20.26 -12.07 18.39
C PRO A 239 -21.09 -12.95 17.46
N GLY A 240 -22.30 -13.28 17.90
CA GLY A 240 -23.32 -13.87 17.05
C GLY A 240 -24.23 -12.81 16.44
N LEU A 241 -24.14 -12.61 15.13
CA LEU A 241 -25.33 -12.49 14.27
C LEU A 241 -24.97 -12.95 12.85
N PHE A 242 -25.87 -13.71 12.23
CA PHE A 242 -25.58 -14.58 11.10
C PHE A 242 -26.71 -14.47 10.08
N VAL A 243 -26.41 -14.16 8.81
CA VAL A 243 -27.35 -14.29 7.69
C VAL A 243 -26.58 -14.77 6.44
N GLY A 244 -26.91 -15.98 5.95
CA GLY A 244 -26.32 -16.60 4.74
C GLY A 244 -25.23 -17.65 5.01
N GLY A 245 -25.43 -18.89 4.52
CA GLY A 245 -24.53 -20.05 4.74
C GLY A 245 -23.27 -20.07 3.85
N ARG A 246 -22.37 -21.06 3.95
CA ARG A 246 -22.43 -22.36 4.66
C ARG A 246 -21.05 -22.70 5.29
N LYS A 247 -21.06 -23.23 6.51
CA LYS A 247 -19.92 -23.64 7.39
C LYS A 247 -19.05 -22.52 7.99
N PHE A 248 -18.68 -22.75 9.25
CA PHE A 248 -18.14 -21.77 10.19
C PHE A 248 -16.78 -22.23 10.75
N PHE A 249 -16.03 -21.25 11.24
CA PHE A 249 -14.66 -21.29 11.73
C PHE A 249 -14.26 -22.46 12.64
N SER A 250 -13.18 -23.15 12.22
CA SER A 250 -12.08 -23.65 13.06
C SER A 250 -10.87 -23.93 12.15
N GLU A 251 -9.60 -23.67 12.46
CA GLU A 251 -8.92 -22.87 13.49
C GLU A 251 -7.46 -22.73 13.00
N ILE A 252 -6.76 -21.60 12.96
CA ILE A 252 -7.03 -20.18 13.28
C ILE A 252 -6.47 -19.35 12.10
N CYS A 253 -7.12 -18.23 11.70
CA CYS A 253 -6.84 -17.47 10.46
C CYS A 253 -5.37 -17.42 9.97
N PRO A 254 -4.98 -18.26 8.98
CA PRO A 254 -3.79 -18.01 8.17
C PRO A 254 -4.00 -16.76 7.30
N ALA A 255 -2.92 -16.16 6.80
CA ALA A 255 -2.97 -14.91 6.01
C ALA A 255 -3.63 -15.05 4.61
N GLU A 256 -4.05 -16.26 4.24
CA GLU A 256 -4.14 -16.71 2.84
C GLU A 256 -5.46 -16.43 2.12
N ARG A 257 -6.47 -15.80 2.75
CA ARG A 257 -7.79 -15.56 2.08
C ARG A 257 -8.43 -14.20 2.36
N TRP A 258 -7.71 -13.13 2.02
CA TRP A 258 -8.32 -11.84 1.65
C TRP A 258 -8.75 -11.78 0.17
N GLU A 259 -8.39 -12.80 -0.63
CA GLU A 259 -8.38 -12.84 -2.11
C GLU A 259 -9.65 -12.39 -2.83
N ASN A 260 -10.81 -12.43 -2.18
CA ASN A 260 -12.06 -11.99 -2.79
C ASN A 260 -12.59 -10.65 -2.26
N CYS A 261 -12.09 -10.13 -1.13
CA CYS A 261 -12.82 -9.15 -0.31
C CYS A 261 -12.66 -7.69 -0.78
N ASP A 262 -13.47 -7.22 -1.73
CA ASP A 262 -13.46 -5.85 -2.27
C ASP A 262 -13.52 -4.75 -1.20
N LEU A 263 -14.29 -4.98 -0.13
CA LEU A 263 -14.69 -3.96 0.84
C LEU A 263 -14.89 -4.53 2.24
N ALA A 264 -14.36 -3.82 3.23
CA ALA A 264 -14.60 -4.04 4.65
C ALA A 264 -14.92 -2.73 5.40
N VAL A 265 -15.86 -2.80 6.34
CA VAL A 265 -16.37 -1.61 7.08
C VAL A 265 -16.32 -1.88 8.58
N TRP A 266 -15.76 -0.94 9.33
CA TRP A 266 -15.73 -0.91 10.78
C TRP A 266 -16.58 0.24 11.31
N LEU A 267 -17.53 -0.10 12.17
CA LEU A 267 -18.39 0.86 12.86
C LEU A 267 -17.87 1.08 14.29
N PRO A 268 -17.59 2.34 14.69
CA PRO A 268 -17.24 2.65 16.08
C PRO A 268 -18.46 2.49 17.00
N LEU A 269 -18.23 2.16 18.28
CA LEU A 269 -19.29 2.17 19.30
C LEU A 269 -19.87 3.58 19.52
N GLU A 270 -19.01 4.60 19.47
CA GLU A 270 -19.38 6.00 19.60
C GLU A 270 -18.99 6.73 18.31
N PRO A 271 -19.93 7.06 17.42
CA PRO A 271 -19.62 7.74 16.17
C PRO A 271 -19.11 9.16 16.42
N LYS A 272 -17.79 9.34 16.31
CA LYS A 272 -17.05 10.58 16.57
C LYS A 272 -15.95 10.77 15.53
N GLY A 273 -15.75 12.01 15.10
CA GLY A 273 -14.77 12.38 14.07
C GLY A 273 -15.27 12.07 12.64
N SER A 274 -14.44 12.38 11.63
CA SER A 274 -14.75 12.08 10.23
C SER A 274 -14.62 10.59 9.94
N SER A 275 -15.50 10.06 9.09
CA SER A 275 -15.30 8.74 8.50
C SER A 275 -14.12 8.77 7.51
N VAL A 276 -13.42 7.64 7.41
CA VAL A 276 -12.16 7.50 6.68
C VAL A 276 -12.24 6.27 5.77
N PHE A 277 -12.00 6.50 4.49
CA PHE A 277 -11.83 5.46 3.49
C PHE A 277 -10.33 5.23 3.24
N ARG A 278 -9.90 3.99 3.41
CA ARG A 278 -8.50 3.55 3.38
C ARG A 278 -8.34 2.45 2.34
N LEU A 279 -8.04 2.84 1.12
CA LEU A 279 -7.79 1.89 0.04
C LEU A 279 -6.45 1.17 0.20
N VAL A 280 -6.40 -0.07 -0.25
CA VAL A 280 -5.20 -0.92 -0.34
C VAL A 280 -4.83 -1.07 -1.80
N ASN A 281 -3.57 -0.86 -2.16
CA ASN A 281 -3.06 -1.05 -3.51
C ASN A 281 -1.97 -2.12 -3.45
N HIS A 282 -2.21 -3.30 -4.04
CA HIS A 282 -1.30 -4.45 -3.98
C HIS A 282 -0.76 -4.74 -2.56
N GLY A 283 -1.67 -4.84 -1.59
CA GLY A 283 -1.35 -5.15 -0.18
C GLY A 283 -0.80 -4.00 0.67
N VAL A 284 -0.48 -2.84 0.06
CA VAL A 284 0.00 -1.65 0.77
C VAL A 284 -1.14 -0.65 0.94
N SER A 285 -1.35 -0.20 2.18
CA SER A 285 -2.42 0.72 2.53
C SER A 285 -2.05 2.18 2.22
N MET A 286 -2.84 2.79 1.36
CA MET A 286 -2.62 4.12 0.79
C MET A 286 -3.03 5.22 1.78
N ASP A 287 -2.91 6.49 1.40
CA ASP A 287 -3.32 7.58 2.27
C ASP A 287 -4.85 7.64 2.45
N PRO A 288 -5.32 7.98 3.66
CA PRO A 288 -6.74 7.95 3.99
C PRO A 288 -7.48 9.11 3.32
N VAL A 289 -8.57 8.80 2.61
CA VAL A 289 -9.51 9.82 2.12
C VAL A 289 -10.62 9.99 3.15
N ARG A 290 -10.98 11.22 3.49
CA ARG A 290 -12.15 11.51 4.34
C ARG A 290 -13.40 11.56 3.46
N PHE A 291 -14.51 11.07 3.99
CA PHE A 291 -15.81 11.15 3.33
C PHE A 291 -16.89 11.39 4.38
N ASP A 292 -17.92 12.15 3.99
CA ASP A 292 -18.99 12.58 4.88
C ASP A 292 -20.16 11.60 4.76
N THR A 293 -20.49 10.92 5.85
CA THR A 293 -21.45 9.81 5.87
C THR A 293 -22.03 9.68 7.28
N THR A 294 -23.23 9.12 7.39
CA THR A 294 -23.85 8.81 8.69
C THR A 294 -23.96 7.29 8.85
N PRO A 295 -23.44 6.68 9.95
CA PRO A 295 -22.81 7.32 11.10
C PRO A 295 -21.38 7.83 10.82
N ASN A 296 -20.96 8.80 11.63
CA ASN A 296 -19.62 9.38 11.59
C ASN A 296 -18.55 8.46 12.22
N GLY A 297 -17.29 8.65 11.84
CA GLY A 297 -16.15 7.92 12.41
C GLY A 297 -16.00 6.48 11.91
N MET A 298 -16.66 6.09 10.81
CA MET A 298 -16.47 4.78 10.20
C MET A 298 -15.07 4.66 9.59
N LEU A 299 -14.43 3.49 9.74
CA LEU A 299 -13.27 3.11 8.93
C LEU A 299 -13.76 2.17 7.84
N VAL A 300 -13.57 2.54 6.59
CA VAL A 300 -13.81 1.69 5.42
C VAL A 300 -12.46 1.33 4.81
N VAL A 301 -12.25 0.07 4.45
CA VAL A 301 -11.05 -0.41 3.73
C VAL A 301 -11.52 -1.13 2.49
N GLY A 302 -10.99 -0.78 1.32
CA GLY A 302 -11.30 -1.45 0.06
C GLY A 302 -10.05 -1.78 -0.74
N ASP A 303 -10.20 -2.58 -1.80
CA ASP A 303 -9.16 -2.73 -2.81
C ASP A 303 -9.21 -1.57 -3.82
N GLY A 304 -8.12 -0.82 -3.91
CA GLY A 304 -7.91 0.26 -4.87
C GLY A 304 -6.97 -0.13 -6.02
N THR A 305 -6.66 -1.42 -6.16
CA THR A 305 -5.87 -1.94 -7.27
C THR A 305 -6.50 -1.55 -8.62
N GLY A 306 -5.69 -1.01 -9.53
CA GLY A 306 -6.14 -0.50 -10.83
C GLY A 306 -6.59 0.97 -10.85
N LEU A 307 -6.88 1.58 -9.70
CA LEU A 307 -7.13 3.03 -9.62
C LEU A 307 -5.81 3.82 -9.79
N LYS A 308 -5.89 5.04 -10.33
CA LYS A 308 -4.72 5.89 -10.51
C LYS A 308 -4.26 6.51 -9.19
N THR A 309 -2.96 6.41 -8.92
CA THR A 309 -2.30 7.11 -7.82
C THR A 309 -1.91 8.54 -8.23
N ASP A 310 -1.72 9.41 -7.23
CA ASP A 310 -1.12 10.73 -7.45
C ASP A 310 0.41 10.65 -7.67
N LEU A 311 1.05 11.81 -7.85
CA LEU A 311 2.51 11.90 -8.03
C LEU A 311 3.34 11.48 -6.80
N SER A 312 2.72 11.42 -5.60
CA SER A 312 3.37 10.89 -4.40
C SER A 312 3.41 9.36 -4.38
N GLU A 313 2.62 8.73 -5.27
CA GLU A 313 2.47 7.29 -5.40
C GLU A 313 1.90 6.62 -4.12
N MET A 314 1.32 7.42 -3.22
CA MET A 314 0.70 7.02 -1.94
C MET A 314 -0.71 7.61 -1.76
N GLY A 315 -1.04 8.70 -2.43
CA GLY A 315 -2.39 9.24 -2.57
C GLY A 315 -3.09 8.75 -3.84
N TRP A 316 -4.35 9.15 -4.00
CA TRP A 316 -5.18 8.82 -5.16
C TRP A 316 -5.33 10.03 -6.08
N ALA A 317 -5.27 9.79 -7.39
CA ALA A 317 -5.70 10.78 -8.36
C ALA A 317 -7.23 10.82 -8.37
N VAL A 318 -7.81 11.99 -8.07
CA VAL A 318 -9.25 12.22 -8.08
C VAL A 318 -9.72 12.38 -9.53
N ASP A 319 -9.82 11.27 -10.23
CA ASP A 319 -10.35 11.17 -11.60
C ASP A 319 -11.74 10.51 -11.65
N GLU A 320 -12.32 10.41 -12.83
CA GLU A 320 -13.67 9.84 -13.02
C GLU A 320 -13.79 8.38 -12.53
N ALA A 321 -12.71 7.58 -12.65
CA ALA A 321 -12.70 6.20 -12.21
C ALA A 321 -12.65 6.12 -10.67
N TRP A 322 -11.83 6.96 -10.02
CA TRP A 322 -11.83 7.09 -8.57
C TRP A 322 -13.19 7.56 -8.05
N GLN A 323 -13.82 8.55 -8.69
CA GLN A 323 -15.15 9.04 -8.28
C GLN A 323 -16.26 8.01 -8.47
N ALA A 324 -16.22 7.22 -9.56
CA ALA A 324 -17.19 6.14 -9.80
C ALA A 324 -17.07 5.07 -8.72
N TYR A 325 -15.85 4.65 -8.41
CA TYR A 325 -15.56 3.69 -7.35
C TYR A 325 -15.94 4.20 -5.95
N ALA A 326 -15.68 5.48 -5.64
CA ALA A 326 -16.10 6.10 -4.38
C ALA A 326 -17.63 6.06 -4.19
N ARG A 327 -18.40 6.43 -5.23
CA ARG A 327 -19.87 6.36 -5.21
C ARG A 327 -20.39 4.92 -5.06
N GLU A 328 -19.74 3.95 -5.69
CA GLU A 328 -20.10 2.53 -5.53
C GLU A 328 -19.87 2.07 -4.08
N VAL A 329 -18.75 2.46 -3.48
CA VAL A 329 -18.44 2.14 -2.09
C VAL A 329 -19.42 2.79 -1.11
N GLU A 330 -19.74 4.07 -1.31
CA GLU A 330 -20.76 4.78 -0.52
C GLU A 330 -22.12 4.05 -0.61
N ALA A 331 -22.59 3.73 -1.81
CA ALA A 331 -23.84 2.98 -2.00
C ALA A 331 -23.83 1.58 -1.33
N ARG A 332 -22.71 0.84 -1.42
CA ARG A 332 -22.52 -0.46 -0.73
C ARG A 332 -22.51 -0.30 0.81
N VAL A 333 -21.95 0.80 1.33
CA VAL A 333 -21.95 1.11 2.77
C VAL A 333 -23.36 1.47 3.24
N GLU A 334 -24.07 2.34 2.52
CA GLU A 334 -25.46 2.70 2.82
C GLU A 334 -26.40 1.49 2.78
N GLU A 335 -26.30 0.63 1.77
CA GLU A 335 -27.07 -0.61 1.71
C GLU A 335 -26.74 -1.54 2.90
N GLY A 336 -25.46 -1.66 3.26
CA GLY A 336 -25.02 -2.42 4.42
C GLY A 336 -25.58 -1.88 5.74
N LEU A 337 -25.63 -0.55 5.90
CA LEU A 337 -26.20 0.12 7.07
C LEU A 337 -27.72 -0.03 7.13
N ALA A 338 -28.44 0.14 6.02
CA ALA A 338 -29.90 -0.06 5.95
C ALA A 338 -30.29 -1.52 6.30
N ARG A 339 -29.50 -2.50 5.86
CA ARG A 339 -29.67 -3.91 6.26
C ARG A 339 -29.37 -4.16 7.75
N LEU A 340 -28.53 -3.33 8.38
CA LEU A 340 -28.24 -3.41 9.81
C LEU A 340 -29.27 -2.66 10.67
N GLU A 341 -29.95 -1.65 10.13
CA GLU A 341 -30.88 -0.76 10.87
C GLU A 341 -31.89 -1.53 11.76
N PRO A 342 -32.60 -2.57 11.29
CA PRO A 342 -33.52 -3.36 12.12
C PRO A 342 -32.84 -4.08 13.31
N HIS A 343 -31.52 -4.23 13.25
CA HIS A 343 -30.69 -4.86 14.27
C HIS A 343 -29.94 -3.83 15.15
N LEU A 344 -29.86 -2.56 14.74
CA LEU A 344 -29.16 -1.51 15.50
C LEU A 344 -29.79 -1.28 16.89
N ASP A 345 -31.10 -1.38 17.02
CA ASP A 345 -31.80 -1.34 18.30
C ASP A 345 -31.46 -2.51 19.24
N GLY A 346 -31.07 -3.65 18.66
CA GLY A 346 -30.50 -4.78 19.40
C GLY A 346 -29.05 -4.51 19.78
N LEU A 347 -28.24 -4.01 18.85
CA LEU A 347 -26.83 -3.71 19.06
C LEU A 347 -26.60 -2.56 20.07
N ALA A 348 -27.45 -1.53 20.07
CA ALA A 348 -27.45 -0.44 21.05
C ALA A 348 -27.93 -0.89 22.44
N ARG A 349 -28.63 -2.03 22.54
CA ARG A 349 -28.89 -2.73 23.81
C ARG A 349 -27.68 -3.59 24.21
N TRP A 350 -27.04 -4.28 23.28
CA TRP A 350 -25.80 -5.05 23.54
C TRP A 350 -24.63 -4.16 24.00
N GLY A 351 -24.41 -3.01 23.36
CA GLY A 351 -23.38 -2.04 23.78
C GLY A 351 -23.59 -1.52 25.21
N ARG A 352 -24.85 -1.43 25.67
CA ARG A 352 -25.20 -1.10 27.06
C ARG A 352 -25.09 -2.28 28.03
N LEU A 353 -25.10 -3.52 27.53
CA LEU A 353 -24.95 -4.75 28.32
C LEU A 353 -23.49 -5.20 28.45
N LEU A 354 -22.56 -4.67 27.65
CA LEU A 354 -21.12 -4.91 27.81
C LEU A 354 -20.61 -4.17 29.07
N PRO A 355 -20.15 -4.88 30.13
CA PRO A 355 -19.90 -4.28 31.45
C PRO A 355 -18.57 -3.51 31.55
N PHE A 356 -18.09 -2.95 30.43
CA PHE A 356 -16.78 -2.32 30.32
C PHE A 356 -16.82 -0.84 29.93
N ALA A 357 -17.99 -0.20 29.97
CA ALA A 357 -18.16 1.26 29.98
C ALA A 357 -17.67 1.92 31.30
N ASN A 358 -16.55 1.42 31.85
CA ASN A 358 -15.86 2.01 32.99
C ASN A 358 -14.51 2.55 32.51
N ILE A 359 -14.57 3.80 32.05
CA ILE A 359 -13.48 4.59 31.44
C ILE A 359 -12.20 4.54 32.29
N ASP A 360 -12.35 4.53 33.62
CA ASP A 360 -11.27 4.40 34.60
C ASP A 360 -10.32 3.22 34.34
N ARG A 361 -10.78 2.13 33.69
CA ARG A 361 -9.93 0.96 33.42
C ARG A 361 -9.04 1.16 32.21
N VAL A 362 -9.52 1.86 31.18
CA VAL A 362 -8.71 2.23 30.01
C VAL A 362 -7.68 3.28 30.42
N GLU A 363 -8.07 4.28 31.23
CA GLU A 363 -7.13 5.27 31.74
C GLU A 363 -6.09 4.68 32.71
N ARG A 364 -6.45 3.72 33.57
CA ARG A 364 -5.47 2.98 34.38
C ARG A 364 -4.51 2.13 33.56
N VAL A 365 -4.91 1.60 32.40
CA VAL A 365 -3.98 0.92 31.47
C VAL A 365 -3.09 1.96 30.78
N ARG A 366 -3.66 3.10 30.34
CA ARG A 366 -2.93 4.19 29.70
C ARG A 366 -1.84 4.77 30.61
N GLN A 367 -2.17 5.07 31.87
CA GLN A 367 -1.21 5.52 32.90
C GLN A 367 -0.14 4.47 33.28
N ARG A 368 -0.40 3.18 33.03
CA ARG A 368 0.53 2.08 33.40
C ARG A 368 1.51 1.73 32.29
N PHE A 369 1.20 2.06 31.03
CA PHE A 369 2.09 1.84 29.87
C PHE A 369 2.70 3.12 29.30
N TYR A 370 2.06 4.28 29.52
CA TYR A 370 2.56 5.59 29.15
C TYR A 370 2.70 6.43 30.42
N GLY A 371 3.94 6.53 30.92
CA GLY A 371 4.26 7.34 32.09
C GLY A 371 3.86 8.81 31.91
N ARG A 372 3.67 9.51 33.03
CA ARG A 372 3.21 10.91 33.08
C ARG A 372 4.03 11.81 32.13
N PRO A 373 3.40 12.74 31.39
CA PRO A 373 4.06 14.00 31.07
C PRO A 373 4.21 14.83 32.35
N ASP A 374 5.24 15.67 32.40
CA ASP A 374 5.43 16.70 33.44
C ASP A 374 4.29 17.75 33.43
#